data_AF-A0A0C9M8W8-F1
#
_entry.id   AF-A0A0C9M8W8-F1
#
_cell.length_a   1.000
_cell.length_b   1.000
_cell.length_c   1.000
_cell.angle_alpha   90.00
_cell.angle_beta   90.00
_cell.angle_gamma   90.00
#
_symmetry.space_group_name_H-M   'P 1'
#
loop_
_entity.id
_entity.type
_entity.pdbx_description
1 polymer ?
#
loop_
_entity_poly.entity_id
_entity_poly.type
_entity_poly.pdbx_seq_one_letter_code
_entity_poly.pdbx_strand_id
1 'polypeptide(L)'
;MDAVQNTIQQANLASLLGLHLGLSLLGAVASNPTYNIPIFFFGIWAYNYRESNSPLKTFTGVLGFSIFLDLIWLYLHGGNPQEESGFGFAKFFTIISLLIKPLSVYSGINNLKERGDTLNAGNWSDAPGAFPSGGYQNVRDGDSAEFA
;
A
#
# COMPACT_ATOMS: atom_id res chain seq x y z
N MET A 1 12.62 -26.04 10.54
CA MET A 1 12.26 -24.60 10.55
C MET A 1 12.79 -23.86 9.32
N ASP A 2 13.65 -24.50 8.53
CA ASP A 2 14.30 -23.93 7.34
C ASP A 2 13.37 -23.83 6.12
N ALA A 3 12.40 -24.72 5.97
CA ALA A 3 11.43 -24.64 4.86
C ALA A 3 10.56 -23.39 4.95
N VAL A 4 10.08 -23.05 6.16
CA VAL A 4 9.29 -21.83 6.41
C VAL A 4 10.15 -20.58 6.21
N GLN A 5 11.41 -20.60 6.66
CA GLN A 5 12.35 -19.49 6.41
C GLN A 5 12.68 -19.33 4.93
N ASN A 6 12.86 -20.42 4.18
CA ASN A 6 13.05 -20.40 2.73
C ASN A 6 11.79 -19.95 2.01
N THR A 7 10.59 -20.32 2.45
CA THR A 7 9.34 -19.80 1.90
C THR A 7 9.14 -18.33 2.24
N ILE A 8 9.57 -17.85 3.41
CA ILE A 8 9.52 -16.43 3.81
C ILE A 8 10.57 -15.62 3.03
N GLN A 9 11.75 -16.18 2.76
CA GLN A 9 12.77 -15.57 1.89
C GLN A 9 12.37 -15.60 0.40
N GLN A 10 11.62 -16.63 -0.03
CA GLN A 10 11.07 -16.74 -1.40
C GLN A 10 9.73 -16.03 -1.58
N ALA A 11 9.03 -15.67 -0.49
CA ALA A 11 7.86 -14.80 -0.49
C ALA A 11 8.31 -13.36 -0.76
N ASN A 12 8.85 -13.18 -1.95
CA ASN A 12 9.17 -11.90 -2.53
C ASN A 12 7.91 -11.03 -2.44
N LEU A 13 8.08 -9.78 -2.00
CA LEU A 13 6.99 -8.81 -1.91
C LEU A 13 6.17 -8.77 -3.21
N ALA A 14 6.82 -8.94 -4.37
CA ALA A 14 6.15 -9.04 -5.67
C ALA A 14 5.14 -10.21 -5.76
N SER A 15 5.50 -11.40 -5.26
CA SER A 15 4.62 -12.57 -5.27
C SER A 15 3.42 -12.37 -4.35
N LEU A 16 3.65 -11.78 -3.17
CA LEU A 16 2.59 -11.43 -2.22
C LEU A 16 1.63 -10.38 -2.81
N LEU A 17 2.17 -9.35 -3.46
CA LEU A 17 1.40 -8.32 -4.16
C LEU A 17 0.57 -8.90 -5.30
N GLY A 18 1.15 -9.80 -6.10
CA GLY A 18 0.43 -10.49 -7.18
C GLY A 18 -0.72 -11.35 -6.65
N LEU A 19 -0.49 -12.07 -5.56
CA LEU A 19 -1.53 -12.85 -4.89
C LEU A 19 -2.65 -11.94 -4.36
N HIS A 20 -2.31 -10.85 -3.67
CA HIS A 20 -3.29 -9.87 -3.20
C HIS A 20 -4.12 -9.26 -4.32
N LEU A 21 -3.47 -8.90 -5.44
CA LEU A 21 -4.16 -8.38 -6.62
C LEU A 21 -5.11 -9.44 -7.18
N GLY A 22 -4.67 -10.69 -7.32
CA GLY A 22 -5.51 -11.81 -7.76
C GLY A 22 -6.73 -12.02 -6.86
N LEU A 23 -6.56 -12.08 -5.55
CA LEU A 23 -7.66 -12.19 -4.60
C LEU A 23 -8.63 -11.00 -4.69
N SER A 24 -8.10 -9.78 -4.88
CA SER A 24 -8.91 -8.57 -4.99
C SER A 24 -9.71 -8.52 -6.29
N LEU A 25 -9.12 -8.97 -7.40
CA LEU A 25 -9.80 -9.10 -8.69
C LEU A 25 -10.89 -10.16 -8.66
N LEU A 26 -10.62 -11.33 -8.06
CA LEU A 26 -11.63 -12.37 -7.85
C LEU A 26 -12.76 -11.87 -6.94
N GLY A 27 -12.41 -11.17 -5.86
CA GLY A 27 -13.39 -10.54 -4.97
C GLY A 27 -14.25 -9.50 -5.68
N ALA A 28 -13.69 -8.75 -6.64
CA ALA A 28 -14.38 -7.66 -7.35
C ALA A 28 -15.50 -8.11 -8.29
N VAL A 29 -15.60 -9.42 -8.56
CA VAL A 29 -16.76 -10.02 -9.23
C VAL A 29 -18.02 -9.86 -8.37
N ALA A 30 -17.86 -9.66 -7.06
CA ALA A 30 -18.91 -9.39 -6.09
C ALA A 30 -18.59 -8.12 -5.28
N SER A 31 -19.43 -7.81 -4.30
CA SER A 31 -19.25 -6.63 -3.44
C SER A 31 -18.01 -6.75 -2.57
N ASN A 32 -16.99 -5.95 -2.89
CA ASN A 32 -15.69 -6.01 -2.24
C ASN A 32 -15.18 -4.60 -1.88
N PRO A 33 -14.15 -4.52 -1.02
CA PRO A 33 -13.43 -3.27 -0.79
C PRO A 33 -12.65 -2.84 -2.05
N THR A 34 -13.26 -1.99 -2.87
CA THR A 34 -12.72 -1.52 -4.17
C THR A 34 -11.39 -0.76 -4.04
N TYR A 35 -11.12 -0.16 -2.88
CA TYR A 35 -9.86 0.55 -2.59
C TYR A 35 -8.63 -0.38 -2.57
N ASN A 36 -8.81 -1.70 -2.40
CA ASN A 36 -7.69 -2.64 -2.33
C ASN A 36 -6.96 -2.79 -3.68
N ILE A 37 -7.69 -2.79 -4.80
CA ILE A 37 -7.10 -2.92 -6.14
C ILE A 37 -6.08 -1.82 -6.45
N PRO A 38 -6.41 -0.51 -6.37
CA PRO A 38 -5.44 0.55 -6.65
C PRO A 38 -4.25 0.54 -5.69
N ILE A 39 -4.45 0.15 -4.41
CA ILE A 39 -3.35 0.01 -3.44
C ILE A 39 -2.36 -1.06 -3.89
N PHE A 40 -2.83 -2.21 -4.39
CA PHE A 40 -1.95 -3.28 -4.85
C PHE A 40 -1.25 -2.95 -6.16
N PHE A 41 -1.92 -2.27 -7.11
CA PHE A 41 -1.25 -1.75 -8.30
C PHE A 41 -0.16 -0.74 -7.95
N PHE A 42 -0.45 0.20 -7.04
CA PHE A 42 0.54 1.13 -6.53
C PHE A 42 1.71 0.40 -5.85
N GLY A 43 1.44 -0.66 -5.08
CA GLY A 43 2.47 -1.49 -4.46
C GLY A 43 3.39 -2.20 -5.47
N ILE A 44 2.83 -2.77 -6.55
CA ILE A 44 3.63 -3.39 -7.62
C ILE A 44 4.52 -2.35 -8.28
N TRP A 45 3.98 -1.17 -8.59
CA TRP A 45 4.77 -0.07 -9.15
C TRP A 45 5.87 0.39 -8.18
N ALA A 46 5.52 0.67 -6.92
CA ALA A 46 6.44 1.15 -5.88
C ALA A 46 7.56 0.15 -5.58
N TYR A 47 7.28 -1.16 -5.66
CA TYR A 47 8.30 -2.19 -5.52
C TYR A 47 9.31 -2.17 -6.68
N ASN A 48 8.83 -2.00 -7.91
CA ASN A 48 9.68 -1.93 -9.11
C ASN A 48 10.42 -0.60 -9.25
N TYR A 49 9.89 0.48 -8.66
CA TYR A 49 10.56 1.77 -8.63
C TYR A 49 11.75 1.73 -7.65
N ARG A 50 12.96 1.93 -8.19
CA ARG A 50 14.23 1.84 -7.44
C ARG A 50 14.96 3.18 -7.27
N GLU A 51 14.53 4.23 -7.96
CA GLU A 51 15.18 5.56 -7.90
C GLU A 51 14.93 6.27 -6.55
N SER A 52 13.83 5.95 -5.87
CA SER A 52 13.53 6.45 -4.53
C SER A 52 12.84 5.39 -3.68
N ASN A 53 13.07 5.47 -2.35
CA ASN A 53 12.39 4.62 -1.36
C ASN A 53 11.07 5.22 -0.87
N SER A 54 10.79 6.50 -1.16
CA SER A 54 9.55 7.17 -0.76
C SER A 54 8.29 6.41 -1.21
N PRO A 55 8.19 5.90 -2.45
CA PRO A 55 7.01 5.14 -2.89
C PRO A 55 6.76 3.88 -2.10
N LEU A 56 7.82 3.13 -1.81
CA LEU A 56 7.71 1.88 -1.07
C LEU A 56 7.33 2.13 0.39
N LYS A 57 7.80 3.25 0.98
CA LYS A 57 7.37 3.69 2.32
C LYS A 57 5.89 4.04 2.34
N THR A 58 5.45 4.90 1.43
CA THR A 58 4.04 5.30 1.32
C THR A 58 3.16 4.09 1.08
N PHE A 59 3.56 3.17 0.20
CA PHE A 59 2.84 1.92 -0.01
C PHE A 59 2.74 1.10 1.28
N THR A 60 3.84 0.91 2.00
CA THR A 60 3.85 0.09 3.22
C THR A 60 2.97 0.71 4.31
N GLY A 61 2.97 2.04 4.45
CA GLY A 61 2.07 2.77 5.35
C GLY A 61 0.60 2.66 4.94
N VAL A 62 0.28 2.87 3.67
CA VAL A 62 -1.09 2.75 3.12
C VAL A 62 -1.60 1.31 3.23
N LEU A 63 -0.75 0.31 2.96
CA LEU A 63 -1.08 -1.09 3.14
C LEU A 63 -1.40 -1.40 4.61
N GLY A 64 -0.60 -0.89 5.54
CA GLY A 64 -0.87 -0.99 6.98
C GLY A 64 -2.22 -0.35 7.36
N PHE A 65 -2.50 0.85 6.86
CA PHE A 65 -3.78 1.53 7.08
C PHE A 65 -4.97 0.75 6.47
N SER A 66 -4.76 0.11 5.31
CA SER A 66 -5.80 -0.68 4.63
C SER A 66 -6.26 -1.90 5.43
N ILE A 67 -5.45 -2.41 6.36
CA ILE A 67 -5.86 -3.49 7.27
C ILE A 67 -7.01 -3.01 8.17
N PHE A 68 -6.90 -1.79 8.71
CA PHE A 68 -7.94 -1.19 9.53
C PHE A 68 -9.21 -0.93 8.70
N LEU A 69 -9.06 -0.45 7.48
CA LEU A 69 -10.19 -0.24 6.56
C LEU A 69 -10.93 -1.56 6.25
N ASP A 70 -10.20 -2.65 6.01
CA ASP A 70 -10.82 -3.97 5.76
C ASP A 70 -11.58 -4.50 6.97
N LEU A 71 -11.08 -4.28 8.19
CA LEU A 71 -11.79 -4.63 9.42
C LEU A 71 -13.08 -3.83 9.57
N ILE A 72 -13.04 -2.52 9.28
CA ILE A 72 -14.23 -1.65 9.27
C ILE A 72 -15.22 -2.14 8.21
N TRP A 73 -14.75 -2.45 7.00
CA TRP A 73 -15.61 -2.94 5.92
C TRP A 73 -16.30 -4.26 6.29
N LEU A 74 -15.55 -5.22 6.85
CA LEU A 74 -16.09 -6.50 7.33
C LEU A 74 -17.08 -6.33 8.48
N TYR A 75 -16.85 -5.37 9.38
CA TYR A 75 -17.79 -5.05 10.46
C TYR A 75 -19.09 -4.45 9.91
N LEU A 76 -19.00 -3.46 9.01
CA LEU A 76 -20.16 -2.79 8.42
C LEU A 76 -21.01 -3.73 7.56
N HIS A 77 -20.37 -4.54 6.72
CA HIS A 77 -21.07 -5.46 5.83
C HIS A 77 -21.29 -6.84 6.48
N GLY A 78 -20.86 -7.03 7.73
CA GLY A 78 -20.86 -8.31 8.44
C GLY A 78 -22.20 -9.04 8.43
N GLY A 79 -23.32 -8.31 8.50
CA GLY A 79 -24.68 -8.86 8.49
C GLY A 79 -25.33 -9.06 7.13
N ASN A 80 -24.62 -8.82 6.01
CA ASN A 80 -25.21 -8.72 4.67
C ASN A 80 -26.46 -7.79 4.62
N PRO A 81 -26.36 -6.53 5.09
CA PRO A 81 -27.52 -5.64 5.18
C PRO A 81 -28.14 -5.27 3.82
N GLN A 82 -27.43 -5.49 2.71
CA GLN A 82 -27.87 -5.16 1.34
C GLN A 82 -28.33 -6.37 0.51
N GLU A 83 -28.45 -7.57 1.12
CA GLU A 83 -28.88 -8.82 0.47
C GLU A 83 -28.16 -9.11 -0.86
N GLU A 84 -26.85 -8.81 -0.92
CA GLU A 84 -26.11 -8.89 -2.18
C GLU A 84 -25.77 -10.35 -2.54
N SER A 85 -26.11 -10.76 -3.77
CA SER A 85 -25.75 -12.08 -4.30
C SER A 85 -24.23 -12.20 -4.44
N GLY A 86 -23.62 -13.23 -3.85
CA GLY A 86 -22.16 -13.44 -3.90
C GLY A 86 -21.38 -12.77 -2.76
N PHE A 87 -22.06 -12.18 -1.78
CA PHE A 87 -21.41 -11.54 -0.64
C PHE A 87 -20.49 -12.47 0.17
N GLY A 88 -20.88 -13.74 0.35
CA GLY A 88 -20.05 -14.75 1.01
C GLY A 88 -18.75 -15.06 0.26
N PHE A 89 -18.80 -15.03 -1.07
CA PHE A 89 -17.63 -15.22 -1.93
C PHE A 89 -16.65 -14.05 -1.76
N ALA A 90 -17.13 -12.81 -1.85
CA ALA A 90 -16.29 -11.63 -1.66
C ALA A 90 -15.67 -11.55 -0.26
N LYS A 91 -16.45 -11.90 0.77
CA LYS A 91 -15.98 -12.00 2.16
C LYS A 91 -14.83 -13.00 2.30
N PHE A 92 -14.92 -14.17 1.68
CA PHE A 92 -13.87 -15.18 1.74
C PHE A 92 -12.53 -14.65 1.20
N PHE A 93 -12.54 -14.04 0.01
CA PHE A 93 -11.33 -13.44 -0.57
C PHE A 93 -10.80 -12.27 0.26
N THR A 94 -11.69 -11.46 0.83
CA THR A 94 -11.32 -10.33 1.69
C THR A 94 -10.66 -10.80 2.99
N ILE A 95 -11.18 -11.85 3.63
CA ILE A 95 -10.60 -12.45 4.84
C ILE A 95 -9.23 -13.06 4.54
N ILE A 96 -9.08 -13.79 3.42
CA ILE A 96 -7.77 -14.32 3.02
C ILE A 96 -6.79 -13.18 2.77
N SER A 97 -7.20 -12.14 2.05
CA SER A 97 -6.38 -10.96 1.81
C SER A 97 -5.96 -10.31 3.14
N LEU A 98 -6.88 -10.16 4.09
CA LEU A 98 -6.61 -9.60 5.42
C LEU A 98 -5.52 -10.39 6.18
N LEU A 99 -5.53 -11.72 6.10
CA LEU A 99 -4.52 -12.56 6.77
C LEU A 99 -3.12 -12.43 6.13
N ILE A 100 -3.06 -12.16 4.83
CA ILE A 100 -1.80 -12.05 4.08
C ILE A 100 -1.22 -10.63 4.21
N LYS A 101 -2.04 -9.60 4.41
CA LYS A 101 -1.61 -8.20 4.51
C LYS A 101 -0.53 -7.94 5.57
N PRO A 102 -0.60 -8.46 6.81
CA PRO A 102 0.47 -8.31 7.80
C PRO A 102 1.82 -8.86 7.32
N LEU A 103 1.81 -9.99 6.60
CA LEU A 103 3.02 -10.56 6.00
C LEU A 103 3.59 -9.65 4.91
N SER A 104 2.71 -9.07 4.08
CA SER A 104 3.08 -8.10 3.04
C SER A 104 3.63 -6.80 3.62
N VAL A 105 3.06 -6.30 4.72
CA VAL A 105 3.60 -5.13 5.45
C VAL A 105 4.99 -5.45 6.00
N TYR A 106 5.15 -6.61 6.64
CA TYR A 106 6.45 -7.05 7.16
C TYR A 106 7.50 -7.18 6.04
N SER A 107 7.12 -7.76 4.90
CA SER A 107 7.97 -7.87 3.72
C SER A 107 8.32 -6.50 3.11
N GLY A 108 7.38 -5.55 3.11
CA GLY A 108 7.61 -4.15 2.71
C GLY A 108 8.62 -3.45 3.62
N ILE A 109 8.51 -3.62 4.94
CA ILE A 109 9.46 -3.09 5.93
C ILE A 109 10.86 -3.69 5.71
N ASN A 110 10.96 -4.99 5.46
CA ASN A 110 12.26 -5.63 5.21
C ASN A 110 12.89 -5.13 3.91
N ASN A 111 12.10 -4.97 2.85
CA ASN A 111 12.58 -4.38 1.60
C ASN A 111 13.08 -2.94 1.78
N LEU A 112 12.45 -2.15 2.65
CA LEU A 112 12.96 -0.81 2.99
C LEU A 112 14.31 -0.90 3.71
N LYS A 113 14.43 -1.79 4.69
CA LYS A 113 15.69 -2.01 5.43
C LYS A 113 16.83 -2.47 4.52
N GLU A 114 16.54 -3.39 3.59
CA GLU A 114 17.50 -3.85 2.57
C GLU A 114 17.95 -2.71 1.64
N ARG A 115 17.08 -1.72 1.38
CA ARG A 115 17.40 -0.51 0.63
C ARG A 115 18.06 0.59 1.49
N GLY A 116 18.45 0.28 2.73
CA GLY A 116 19.13 1.20 3.64
C GLY A 116 18.18 2.22 4.32
N ASP A 117 16.89 1.92 4.38
CA ASP A 117 15.87 2.87 4.83
C ASP A 117 14.92 2.25 5.88
N THR A 118 14.22 3.07 6.65
CA THR A 118 13.30 2.60 7.71
C THR A 118 11.88 3.11 7.49
N LEU A 119 10.91 2.33 7.97
CA LEU A 119 9.52 2.79 8.02
C LEU A 119 9.40 3.81 9.15
N ASN A 120 9.36 5.09 8.77
CA ASN A 120 9.05 6.18 9.68
C ASN A 120 7.64 6.67 9.36
N ALA A 121 6.90 7.12 10.38
CA ALA A 121 5.69 7.90 10.17
C ALA A 121 6.11 9.26 9.57
N GLY A 122 6.42 9.25 8.28
CA GLY A 122 6.86 10.43 7.53
C GLY A 122 5.75 11.47 7.44
N ASN A 123 6.14 12.69 7.08
CA ASN A 123 5.19 13.74 6.82
C ASN A 123 4.51 13.45 5.46
N TRP A 124 3.22 13.71 5.30
CA TRP A 124 2.52 13.41 4.03
C TRP A 124 3.15 14.15 2.84
N SER A 125 3.86 15.27 3.11
CA SER A 125 4.69 16.00 2.14
C SER A 125 5.84 15.19 1.55
N ASP A 126 6.27 14.11 2.20
CA ASP A 126 7.38 13.27 1.75
C ASP A 126 6.89 12.08 0.90
N ALA A 127 5.57 11.95 0.73
CA ALA A 127 4.98 10.95 -0.14
C ALA A 127 5.26 11.27 -1.62
N PRO A 128 5.45 10.27 -2.48
CA PRO A 128 5.73 10.50 -3.90
C PRO A 128 4.55 11.19 -4.55
N GLY A 129 4.83 12.27 -5.28
CA GLY A 129 3.79 13.08 -5.91
C GLY A 129 2.99 13.95 -4.93
N ALA A 130 3.36 14.02 -3.65
CA ALA A 130 2.83 15.02 -2.75
C ALA A 130 3.29 16.43 -3.19
N PHE A 131 2.38 17.40 -3.10
CA PHE A 131 2.74 18.79 -3.30
C PHE A 131 3.66 19.23 -2.15
N PRO A 132 4.81 19.86 -2.44
CA PRO A 132 5.69 20.37 -1.39
C PRO A 132 4.90 21.32 -0.48
N SER A 133 4.89 21.07 0.84
CA SER A 133 4.16 21.92 1.79
C SER A 133 4.79 23.32 1.95
N GLY A 134 6.05 23.48 1.54
CA GLY A 134 6.68 24.77 1.27
C GLY A 134 6.61 25.01 -0.23
N GLY A 135 5.74 25.92 -0.65
CA GLY A 135 5.47 26.24 -2.05
C GLY A 135 6.73 26.47 -2.88
N TYR A 136 6.55 26.35 -4.19
CA TYR A 136 7.53 26.71 -5.22
C TYR A 136 8.47 27.79 -4.70
N GLN A 137 9.77 27.48 -4.69
CA GLN A 137 10.80 28.46 -4.41
C GLN A 137 10.53 29.64 -5.35
N ASN A 138 10.00 30.75 -4.81
CA ASN A 138 9.86 31.97 -5.58
C ASN A 138 11.25 32.24 -6.15
N VAL A 139 11.35 32.19 -7.47
CA VAL A 139 12.59 32.52 -8.18
C VAL A 139 13.03 33.84 -7.60
N ARG A 140 14.20 33.83 -6.95
CA ARG A 140 14.86 34.97 -6.30
C ARG A 140 14.50 36.24 -7.06
N ASP A 141 13.63 37.08 -6.48
CA ASP A 141 13.35 38.39 -7.02
C ASP A 141 14.71 39.07 -7.20
N GLY A 142 15.04 39.30 -8.47
CA GLY A 142 16.31 39.87 -8.87
C GLY A 142 16.55 41.13 -8.06
N ASP A 143 17.77 41.22 -7.56
CA ASP A 143 18.37 42.37 -6.91
C ASP A 143 18.04 43.64 -7.72
N SER A 144 16.96 44.34 -7.36
CA SER A 144 16.55 45.60 -8.00
C SER A 144 17.34 46.79 -7.44
N ALA A 145 18.31 46.53 -6.56
CA ALA A 145 19.18 47.54 -5.97
C ALA A 145 20.44 47.85 -6.80
N GLU A 146 20.72 47.11 -7.89
CA GLU A 146 21.95 47.30 -8.68
C GLU A 146 21.84 48.35 -9.81
N PHE A 147 20.71 49.08 -9.91
CA PHE A 147 20.48 50.12 -10.92
C PHE A 147 20.01 51.47 -10.36
N ALA A 148 20.39 51.83 -9.13
CA ALA A 148 20.13 53.16 -8.56
C ALA A 148 21.43 53.97 -8.37
#